data_AF-V4B3V2-F1
#
_entry.id   AF-V4B3V2-F1
#
_cell.length_a   1.000
_cell.length_b   1.000
_cell.length_c   1.000
_cell.angle_alpha   90.00
_cell.angle_beta   90.00
_cell.angle_gamma   90.00
#
_symmetry.space_group_name_H-M   'P 1'
#
loop_
_entity.id
_entity.type
_entity.pdbx_description
1 polymer ?
#
loop_
_entity_poly.entity_id
_entity_poly.type
_entity_poly.pdbx_seq_one_letter_code
_entity_poly.pdbx_strand_id
1 'polypeptide(L)'
;MFFQPIPAKDKITFTNRLGKKETSTKIRFRNGFCYDVLTSVDIQEKVKAGGKILKILDGIVYEENFKTPPYREFILILRELRNRYKGEGNIVGSNCMKILGNSLYGKSIQKDITTSRHLWSEATFKTNFDSHVKNYEKLNKTQYIVEIEEEEKEIPET
;
A
#
# COMPACT_ATOMS: atom_id res chain seq x y z
N MET A 1 -12.39 -14.02 17.57
CA MET A 1 -13.04 -13.79 16.27
C MET A 1 -12.92 -12.30 15.96
N PHE A 2 -12.03 -11.91 15.05
CA PHE A 2 -11.79 -10.51 14.69
C PHE A 2 -12.14 -10.30 13.22
N PHE A 3 -13.18 -9.52 12.98
CA PHE A 3 -13.47 -8.93 11.68
C PHE A 3 -14.01 -7.52 11.93
N GLN A 4 -13.27 -6.51 11.51
CA GLN A 4 -13.63 -5.93 10.21
C GLN A 4 -12.44 -5.32 9.45
N PRO A 5 -12.40 -5.55 8.13
CA PRO A 5 -11.58 -4.83 7.18
C PRO A 5 -12.11 -3.39 7.02
N ILE A 6 -11.23 -2.51 6.54
CA ILE A 6 -11.43 -1.18 5.94
C ILE A 6 -12.76 -0.48 6.33
N PRO A 7 -12.70 0.74 6.92
CA PRO A 7 -13.91 1.48 7.27
C PRO A 7 -14.96 1.50 6.15
N ALA A 8 -16.20 1.12 6.46
CA ALA A 8 -17.30 1.15 5.51
C ALA A 8 -17.54 2.61 5.08
N LYS A 9 -17.45 2.86 3.77
CA LYS A 9 -17.72 4.16 3.17
C LYS A 9 -19.22 4.27 2.87
N ASP A 10 -19.95 4.96 3.74
CA ASP A 10 -21.37 5.20 3.54
C ASP A 10 -21.60 6.56 2.88
N LYS A 11 -22.56 6.62 1.95
CA LYS A 11 -23.09 7.88 1.45
C LYS A 11 -24.11 8.41 2.45
N ILE A 12 -23.79 9.51 3.11
CA ILE A 12 -24.69 10.19 4.02
C ILE A 12 -25.15 11.47 3.34
N THR A 13 -26.46 11.59 3.17
CA THR A 13 -27.10 12.82 2.70
C THR A 13 -27.47 13.65 3.92
N PHE A 14 -26.99 14.90 3.97
CA PHE A 14 -27.33 15.85 5.02
C PHE A 14 -27.73 17.19 4.39
N THR A 15 -28.54 17.96 5.11
CA THR A 15 -28.91 19.31 4.69
C THR A 15 -27.87 20.29 5.22
N ASN A 16 -27.21 21.02 4.35
CA ASN A 16 -26.25 22.05 4.75
C ASN A 16 -26.97 23.25 5.41
N ARG A 17 -26.22 24.20 5.97
CA ARG A 17 -26.79 25.40 6.62
C ARG A 17 -27.62 26.28 5.66
N LEU A 18 -27.45 26.11 4.35
CA LEU A 18 -28.18 26.81 3.29
C LEU A 18 -29.41 26.04 2.79
N GLY A 19 -29.79 24.94 3.45
CA GLY A 19 -30.96 24.14 3.08
C GLY A 19 -30.76 23.21 1.88
N LYS A 20 -29.55 23.13 1.30
CA LYS A 20 -29.24 22.23 0.19
C LYS A 20 -28.87 20.84 0.70
N LYS A 21 -29.42 19.80 0.06
CA LYS A 21 -29.03 18.40 0.33
C LYS A 21 -27.66 18.14 -0.30
N GLU A 22 -26.69 17.84 0.54
CA GLU A 22 -25.35 17.44 0.13
C GLU A 22 -25.12 15.98 0.51
N THR A 23 -24.45 15.23 -0.37
CA THR A 23 -24.11 13.84 -0.13
C THR A 23 -22.60 13.75 0.08
N SER A 24 -22.18 13.37 1.29
CA SER A 24 -20.77 13.10 1.59
C SER A 24 -20.55 11.61 1.82
N THR A 25 -19.38 11.12 1.45
CA THR A 25 -18.95 9.78 1.84
C THR A 25 -18.29 9.86 3.22
N LYS A 26 -18.94 9.31 4.24
CA LYS A 26 -18.35 9.21 5.58
C LYS A 26 -17.89 7.79 5.86
N ILE A 27 -16.78 7.70 6.57
CA ILE A 27 -16.28 6.46 7.15
C ILE A 27 -17.13 6.15 8.38
N ARG A 28 -17.85 5.04 8.38
CA ARG A 28 -18.54 4.52 9.57
C ARG A 28 -17.62 3.55 10.29
N PHE A 29 -17.27 3.88 11.53
CA PHE A 29 -16.70 2.92 12.46
C PHE A 29 -17.87 2.13 13.08
N ARG A 30 -17.91 0.81 12.91
CA ARG A 30 -18.94 -0.01 13.60
C ARG A 30 -18.70 0.10 15.10
N ASN A 31 -19.77 0.35 15.85
CA ASN A 31 -19.78 0.55 17.30
C ASN A 31 -19.05 -0.61 18.00
N GLY A 32 -17.79 -0.42 18.37
CA GLY A 32 -16.94 -1.47 18.91
C GLY A 32 -15.55 -0.99 19.27
N PHE A 33 -14.75 -1.89 19.86
CA PHE A 33 -13.35 -1.64 20.19
C PHE A 33 -12.47 -1.80 18.94
N CYS A 34 -11.51 -0.90 18.76
CA CYS A 34 -10.50 -0.98 17.71
C CYS A 34 -9.12 -1.16 18.35
N TYR A 35 -8.44 -2.24 17.98
CA TYR A 35 -7.07 -2.54 18.38
C TYR A 35 -6.24 -2.71 17.11
N ASP A 36 -5.52 -1.66 16.72
CA ASP A 36 -4.79 -1.60 15.45
C ASP A 36 -3.66 -0.55 15.52
N VAL A 37 -2.74 -0.61 14.56
CA VAL A 37 -1.72 0.43 14.33
C VAL A 37 -2.36 1.53 13.50
N LEU A 38 -2.46 2.74 14.07
CA LEU A 38 -3.17 3.86 13.45
C LEU A 38 -2.24 5.04 13.22
N THR A 39 -2.39 5.70 12.09
CA THR A 39 -1.69 6.97 11.85
C THR A 39 -2.34 8.09 12.68
N SER A 40 -1.61 9.18 12.90
CA SER A 40 -2.14 10.37 13.56
C SER A 40 -3.40 10.92 12.86
N VAL A 41 -3.46 10.83 11.53
CA VAL A 41 -4.62 11.22 10.72
C VAL A 41 -5.82 10.32 11.02
N ASP A 42 -5.63 9.00 11.05
CA ASP A 42 -6.72 8.06 11.35
C ASP A 42 -7.27 8.25 12.77
N ILE A 43 -6.38 8.52 13.74
CA ILE A 43 -6.77 8.82 15.12
C ILE A 43 -7.61 10.09 15.17
N GLN A 44 -7.18 11.16 14.50
CA GLN A 44 -7.92 12.41 14.44
C GLN A 44 -9.32 12.22 13.83
N GLU A 45 -9.44 11.49 12.73
CA GLU A 45 -10.73 11.22 12.10
C GLU A 45 -11.65 10.37 12.99
N LYS A 46 -11.09 9.39 13.72
CA LYS A 46 -11.84 8.60 14.72
C LYS A 46 -12.35 9.46 15.88
N VAL A 47 -11.52 10.34 16.42
CA VAL A 47 -11.91 11.26 17.50
C VAL A 47 -12.98 12.25 17.03
N LYS A 48 -12.84 12.81 15.82
CA LYS A 48 -13.88 13.67 15.20
C LYS A 48 -15.21 12.95 15.03
N ALA A 49 -15.18 11.64 14.79
CA ALA A 49 -16.38 10.81 14.70
C ALA A 49 -16.96 10.39 16.07
N GLY A 50 -16.41 10.87 17.19
CA GLY A 50 -16.87 10.56 18.56
C GLY A 50 -16.18 9.36 19.21
N GLY A 51 -15.13 8.81 18.59
CA GLY A 51 -14.31 7.76 19.19
C GLY A 51 -13.49 8.27 20.38
N LYS A 52 -13.24 7.38 21.35
CA LYS A 52 -12.41 7.67 22.53
C LYS A 52 -11.17 6.78 22.53
N ILE A 53 -9.99 7.38 22.69
CA ILE A 53 -8.74 6.65 22.87
C ILE A 53 -8.74 6.08 24.29
N LEU A 54 -8.70 4.76 24.44
CA LEU A 54 -8.69 4.09 25.75
C LEU A 54 -7.28 3.80 26.25
N LYS A 55 -6.40 3.36 25.35
CA LYS A 55 -5.01 3.00 25.66
C LYS A 55 -4.15 3.16 24.40
N ILE A 56 -2.94 3.70 24.57
CA ILE A 56 -1.87 3.67 23.58
C ILE A 56 -0.84 2.69 24.15
N LEU A 57 -0.40 1.72 23.33
CA LEU A 57 0.58 0.72 23.76
C LEU A 57 1.99 1.16 23.41
N ASP A 58 2.19 1.50 22.15
CA ASP A 58 3.46 1.91 21.58
C ASP A 58 3.17 2.79 20.36
N GLY A 59 4.16 3.56 19.91
CA GLY A 59 4.01 4.45 18.76
C GLY A 59 5.31 5.09 18.29
N ILE A 60 5.36 5.36 16.99
CA ILE A 60 6.44 6.12 16.36
C ILE A 60 5.95 7.54 16.16
N VAL A 61 6.73 8.51 16.63
CA VAL A 61 6.47 9.94 16.44
C VAL A 61 7.53 10.53 15.54
N TYR A 62 7.11 11.14 14.44
CA TYR A 62 7.98 11.97 13.62
C TYR A 62 8.00 13.37 14.25
N GLU A 63 9.14 13.76 14.81
CA GLU A 63 9.29 15.05 15.53
C GLU A 63 9.18 16.24 14.57
N GLU A 64 9.70 16.08 13.36
CA GLU A 64 9.66 17.10 12.32
C GLU A 64 8.97 16.58 11.06
N ASN A 65 8.13 17.43 10.48
CA ASN A 65 7.62 17.20 9.13
C ASN A 65 8.61 17.77 8.11
N PHE A 66 8.65 17.15 6.92
CA PHE A 66 9.37 17.72 5.80
C PHE A 66 8.82 19.13 5.48
N LYS A 67 9.71 20.13 5.43
CA LYS A 67 9.36 21.51 5.04
C LYS A 67 8.73 21.55 3.64
N THR A 68 9.23 20.71 2.74
CA THR A 68 8.72 20.52 1.40
C THR A 68 8.48 19.03 1.17
N PRO A 69 7.31 18.61 0.65
CA PRO A 69 7.07 17.20 0.35
C PRO A 69 8.14 16.66 -0.60
N PRO A 70 8.75 15.49 -0.29
CA PRO A 70 9.91 14.97 -1.03
C PRO A 70 9.63 14.73 -2.53
N TYR A 71 8.36 14.47 -2.88
CA TYR A 71 7.95 14.21 -4.26
C TYR A 71 7.26 15.40 -4.94
N ARG A 72 7.28 16.60 -4.35
CA ARG A 72 6.53 17.76 -4.84
C ARG A 72 6.78 18.03 -6.33
N GLU A 73 8.04 18.24 -6.71
CA GLU A 73 8.43 18.58 -8.08
C GLU A 73 8.05 17.48 -9.06
N PHE A 74 8.34 16.22 -8.70
CA PHE A 74 7.99 15.06 -9.52
C PHE A 74 6.48 14.98 -9.80
N ILE A 75 5.64 15.18 -8.78
CA ILE A 75 4.18 15.17 -8.91
C ILE A 75 3.69 16.34 -9.76
N LEU A 76 4.29 17.52 -9.64
CA LEU A 76 3.94 18.68 -10.46
C LEU A 76 4.24 18.41 -11.94
N ILE A 77 5.43 17.89 -12.26
CA ILE A 77 5.83 17.53 -13.62
C ILE A 77 4.85 16.51 -14.22
N LEU A 78 4.55 15.43 -13.50
CA LEU A 78 3.59 14.41 -13.97
C LEU A 78 2.20 14.98 -14.22
N ARG A 79 1.75 15.89 -13.35
CA ARG A 79 0.44 16.55 -13.50
C ARG A 79 0.41 17.42 -14.74
N GLU A 80 1.44 18.21 -15.00
CA GLU A 80 1.53 19.09 -16.17
C GLU A 80 1.56 18.27 -17.47
N LEU A 81 2.40 17.24 -17.54
CA LEU A 81 2.47 16.35 -18.71
C LEU A 81 1.14 15.66 -18.97
N ARG A 82 0.49 15.16 -17.92
CA ARG A 82 -0.84 14.53 -18.05
C ARG A 82 -1.89 15.50 -18.60
N ASN A 83 -1.91 16.74 -18.12
CA ASN A 83 -2.86 17.75 -18.58
C ASN A 83 -2.61 18.13 -20.05
N ARG A 84 -1.33 18.23 -20.44
CA ARG A 84 -0.94 18.46 -21.83
C ARG A 84 -1.44 17.33 -22.74
N TYR A 85 -1.15 16.08 -22.40
CA TYR A 85 -1.63 14.93 -23.18
C TYR A 85 -3.15 14.82 -23.27
N LYS A 86 -3.87 15.23 -22.21
CA LYS A 86 -5.33 15.34 -22.29
C LYS A 86 -5.80 16.40 -23.27
N GLY A 87 -5.13 17.55 -23.31
CA GLY A 87 -5.45 18.63 -24.25
C GLY A 87 -5.19 18.24 -25.70
N GLU A 88 -4.16 17.44 -25.94
CA GLU A 88 -3.79 16.91 -27.26
C GLU A 88 -4.65 15.71 -27.71
N GLY A 89 -5.55 15.20 -26.86
CA GLY A 89 -6.29 13.97 -27.12
C GLY A 89 -5.44 12.69 -27.04
N ASN A 90 -4.21 12.76 -26.54
CA ASN A 90 -3.32 11.63 -26.33
C ASN A 90 -3.71 10.82 -25.08
N ILE A 91 -4.66 9.91 -25.26
CA ILE A 91 -5.20 9.06 -24.19
C ILE A 91 -4.11 8.18 -23.55
N VAL A 92 -3.22 7.62 -24.38
CA VAL A 92 -2.15 6.71 -23.92
C VAL A 92 -1.19 7.46 -23.01
N GLY A 93 -0.67 8.61 -23.46
CA GLY A 93 0.25 9.44 -22.67
C GLY A 93 -0.36 9.89 -21.34
N SER A 94 -1.62 10.35 -21.36
CA SER A 94 -2.35 10.73 -20.13
C SER A 94 -2.50 9.55 -19.15
N ASN A 95 -2.76 8.34 -19.66
CA ASN A 95 -2.88 7.15 -18.83
C ASN A 95 -1.53 6.70 -18.27
N CYS A 96 -0.44 6.76 -19.06
CA CYS A 96 0.91 6.49 -18.58
C CYS A 96 1.30 7.40 -17.41
N MET A 97 1.07 8.71 -17.53
CA MET A 97 1.38 9.65 -16.43
C MET A 97 0.56 9.37 -15.16
N LYS A 98 -0.71 8.98 -15.32
CA LYS A 98 -1.55 8.57 -14.18
C LYS A 98 -0.98 7.32 -13.49
N ILE A 99 -0.59 6.31 -14.25
CA ILE A 99 -0.04 5.07 -13.72
C ILE A 99 1.28 5.36 -13.00
N LEU A 100 2.19 6.13 -13.61
CA LEU A 100 3.46 6.51 -12.98
C LEU A 100 3.26 7.20 -11.63
N GLY A 101 2.34 8.16 -11.54
CA GLY A 101 2.03 8.84 -10.28
C GLY A 101 1.48 7.90 -9.21
N ASN A 102 0.61 6.95 -9.59
CA ASN A 102 0.08 5.95 -8.66
C ASN A 102 1.13 4.92 -8.23
N SER A 103 2.01 4.51 -9.14
CA SER A 103 3.07 3.54 -8.90
C SER A 103 4.08 4.04 -7.88
N LEU A 104 4.35 5.36 -7.83
CA LEU A 104 5.24 5.95 -6.83
C LEU A 104 4.79 5.59 -5.40
N TYR A 105 3.50 5.77 -5.09
CA TYR A 105 2.95 5.39 -3.80
C TYR A 105 3.10 3.89 -3.52
N GLY A 106 2.74 3.06 -4.51
CA GLY A 106 2.82 1.59 -4.36
C GLY A 106 4.24 1.10 -4.11
N LYS A 107 5.24 1.73 -4.74
CA LYS A 107 6.66 1.40 -4.55
C LYS A 107 7.18 1.81 -3.18
N SER A 108 6.76 2.95 -2.63
CA SER A 108 7.17 3.40 -1.30
C SER A 108 6.68 2.50 -0.16
N ILE A 109 5.64 1.69 -0.38
CA ILE A 109 5.09 0.75 0.60
C ILE A 109 5.38 -0.72 0.24
N GLN A 110 6.15 -0.95 -0.83
CA GLN A 110 6.46 -2.30 -1.26
C GLN A 110 7.29 -2.96 -0.17
N LYS A 111 6.82 -4.12 0.32
CA LYS A 111 7.62 -4.96 1.19
C LYS A 111 8.74 -5.59 0.39
N ASP A 112 9.91 -5.69 1.00
CA ASP A 112 10.99 -6.45 0.42
C ASP A 112 10.54 -7.90 0.25
N ILE A 113 10.75 -8.40 -0.97
CA ILE A 113 10.50 -9.80 -1.31
C ILE A 113 11.85 -10.47 -1.13
N THR A 114 12.06 -11.08 0.02
CA THR A 114 13.28 -11.84 0.29
C THR A 114 13.19 -13.28 -0.20
N THR A 115 12.05 -13.69 -0.77
CA THR A 115 11.86 -15.05 -1.29
C THR A 115 11.32 -15.08 -2.71
N SER A 116 11.89 -15.95 -3.53
CA SER A 116 11.44 -16.22 -4.90
C SER A 116 10.91 -17.64 -5.03
N ARG A 117 9.89 -17.84 -5.88
CA ARG A 117 9.31 -19.17 -6.13
C ARG A 117 9.66 -19.67 -7.51
N HIS A 118 10.19 -20.89 -7.55
CA HIS A 118 10.66 -21.55 -8.77
C HIS A 118 9.94 -22.88 -8.96
N LEU A 119 9.74 -23.26 -10.22
CA LEU A 119 9.27 -24.60 -10.58
C LEU A 119 10.46 -25.43 -11.05
N TRP A 120 10.90 -26.38 -10.23
CA TRP A 120 12.07 -27.21 -10.52
C TRP A 120 11.66 -28.66 -10.82
N SER A 121 12.34 -29.27 -11.79
CA SER A 121 12.25 -30.73 -11.98
C SER A 121 12.93 -31.46 -10.83
N GLU A 122 12.63 -32.75 -10.61
CA GLU A 122 13.30 -33.54 -9.56
C GLU A 122 14.82 -33.57 -9.73
N ALA A 123 15.32 -33.60 -10.96
CA ALA A 123 16.75 -33.53 -11.24
C ALA A 123 17.34 -32.17 -10.84
N THR A 124 16.68 -31.08 -11.26
CA THR A 124 17.09 -29.71 -10.93
C THR A 124 17.06 -29.45 -9.42
N PHE A 125 16.02 -29.94 -8.75
CA PHE A 125 15.88 -29.83 -7.30
C PHE A 125 17.02 -30.53 -6.58
N LYS A 126 17.34 -31.78 -6.95
CA LYS A 126 18.45 -32.52 -6.33
C LYS A 126 19.81 -31.85 -6.54
N THR A 127 20.05 -31.28 -7.73
CA THR A 127 21.34 -30.63 -8.04
C THR A 127 21.51 -29.28 -7.34
N ASN A 128 20.42 -28.52 -7.18
CA ASN A 128 20.45 -27.15 -6.67
C ASN A 128 19.87 -27.02 -5.25
N PHE A 129 19.74 -28.13 -4.52
CA PHE A 129 19.28 -28.09 -3.14
C PHE A 129 20.39 -27.62 -2.22
N ASP A 130 20.24 -26.43 -1.65
CA ASP A 130 21.20 -25.80 -0.75
C ASP A 130 20.51 -25.14 0.45
N SER A 131 21.28 -24.38 1.24
CA SER A 131 20.78 -23.63 2.40
C SER A 131 19.82 -22.49 2.06
N HIS A 132 19.75 -22.06 0.81
CA HIS A 132 18.86 -20.99 0.37
C HIS A 132 17.44 -21.49 0.10
N VAL A 133 17.25 -22.81 -0.02
CA VAL A 133 15.92 -23.40 -0.16
C VAL A 133 15.19 -23.35 1.19
N LYS A 134 14.26 -22.42 1.33
CA LYS A 134 13.48 -22.20 2.56
C LYS A 134 12.32 -23.17 2.70
N ASN A 135 11.65 -23.46 1.59
CA ASN A 135 10.52 -24.37 1.55
C ASN A 135 10.42 -25.04 0.17
N TYR A 136 9.86 -26.24 0.11
CA TYR A 136 9.57 -26.91 -1.15
C TYR A 136 8.31 -27.75 -1.04
N GLU A 137 7.48 -27.71 -2.08
CA GLU A 137 6.25 -28.47 -2.19
C GLU A 137 6.31 -29.34 -3.45
N LYS A 138 6.06 -30.64 -3.30
CA LYS A 138 5.99 -31.55 -4.45
C LYS A 138 4.64 -31.38 -5.15
N LEU A 139 4.65 -30.81 -6.34
CA LEU A 139 3.43 -30.59 -7.12
C LEU A 139 2.93 -31.89 -7.76
N ASN A 140 3.86 -32.69 -8.31
CA ASN A 140 3.56 -33.95 -9.00
C ASN A 140 4.78 -34.88 -8.94
N LYS A 141 4.74 -36.02 -9.65
CA LYS A 141 5.82 -37.02 -9.59
C LYS A 141 7.19 -36.45 -10.01
N THR A 142 7.24 -35.41 -10.84
CA THR A 142 8.46 -34.94 -11.50
C THR A 142 8.85 -33.49 -11.18
N GLN A 143 7.99 -32.72 -10.50
CA GLN A 143 8.19 -31.28 -10.28
C GLN A 143 7.92 -30.86 -8.82
N TYR A 144 8.66 -29.83 -8.41
CA TYR A 144 8.61 -29.18 -7.11
C TYR A 144 8.44 -27.66 -7.28
N ILE A 145 7.59 -27.05 -6.47
CA ILE A 145 7.61 -25.61 -6.24
C ILE A 145 8.61 -25.38 -5.11
N VAL A 146 9.63 -24.58 -5.36
CA VAL A 146 10.73 -24.32 -4.43
C VAL A 146 10.74 -22.84 -4.12
N GLU A 147 10.69 -22.51 -2.84
CA GLU A 147 10.83 -21.14 -2.34
C GLU A 147 12.28 -20.94 -1.87
N ILE A 148 12.97 -19.99 -2.50
CA ILE A 148 14.39 -19.70 -2.30
C ILE A 148 14.51 -18.33 -1.66
N GLU A 149 15.32 -18.20 -0.62
CA GLU A 149 15.68 -16.92 -0.01
C GLU A 149 16.73 -16.22 -0.90
N GLU A 150 16.42 -15.01 -1.36
CA GLU A 150 17.35 -14.20 -2.15
C GLU A 150 18.45 -13.66 -1.22
N GLU A 151 19.71 -13.95 -1.52
CA GLU A 151 20.84 -13.31 -0.86
C GLU A 151 20.81 -11.79 -1.10
N GLU A 152 20.98 -11.00 -0.04
CA GLU A 152 21.24 -9.57 -0.17
C GLU A 152 22.51 -9.40 -1.00
N LYS A 153 22.36 -8.96 -2.25
CA LYS A 153 23.50 -8.56 -3.06
C LYS A 153 24.09 -7.31 -2.42
N GLU A 154 25.24 -7.45 -1.76
CA GLU A 154 26.06 -6.32 -1.34
C GLU A 154 26.25 -5.40 -2.55
N ILE A 155 25.72 -4.18 -2.47
CA ILE A 155 25.99 -3.15 -3.47
C ILE A 155 27.44 -2.73 -3.22
N PRO A 156 28.38 -2.96 -4.16
CA PRO A 156 29.75 -2.54 -3.94
C PRO A 156 29.78 -1.02 -3.79
N GLU A 157 30.43 -0.55 -2.72
CA GLU A 157 30.69 0.88 -2.52
C GLU A 157 31.56 1.37 -3.70
N THR A 158 31.00 2.23 -4.56
CA THR A 158 31.75 2.95 -5.61
C THR A 158 32.21 4.32 -5.15
#